data_AF-A0A832U5B3-F1
#
_entry.id   AF-A0A832U5B3-F1
#
_cell.length_a   1.000
_cell.length_b   1.000
_cell.length_c   1.000
_cell.angle_alpha   90.00
_cell.angle_beta   90.00
_cell.angle_gamma   90.00
#
_symmetry.space_group_name_H-M   'P 1'
#
loop_
_entity.id
_entity.type
_entity.pdbx_description
1 polymer ?
#
loop_
_entity_poly.entity_id
_entity_poly.type
_entity_poly.pdbx_seq_one_letter_code
_entity_poly.pdbx_strand_id
1 'polypeptide(L)'
;MSAARKIANELIKRFSGSTGEAHKLMGLDKDTGKRIYRTTLSVRLKNLTQRYAYYRGHLYLIDIAGDNFKLTSLEDGSQLSIKGKEFEKDLKKEVIRIIDKDLLETIDLSVTEVTPERYQMMKLAGDYETFYVSRDEVRLKRELKTGDNVKGAIIDNRIIIIEQESII
;
A
#
# COMPACT_ATOMS: atom_id res chain seq x y z
N MET A 1 -9.51 -24.17 -23.50
CA MET A 1 -8.97 -23.90 -22.13
C MET A 1 -10.06 -24.16 -21.10
N SER A 2 -9.75 -24.91 -20.04
CA SER A 2 -10.65 -25.12 -18.89
C SER A 2 -11.05 -23.78 -18.24
N ALA A 3 -12.30 -23.65 -17.81
CA ALA A 3 -12.82 -22.47 -17.11
C ALA A 3 -11.98 -22.11 -15.87
N ALA A 4 -11.51 -23.12 -15.13
CA ALA A 4 -10.67 -22.92 -13.95
C ALA A 4 -9.35 -22.19 -14.28
N ARG A 5 -8.73 -22.49 -15.43
CA ARG A 5 -7.49 -21.83 -15.86
C ARG A 5 -7.74 -20.36 -16.26
N LYS A 6 -8.91 -20.07 -16.86
CA LYS A 6 -9.30 -18.67 -17.17
C LYS A 6 -9.46 -17.85 -15.89
N ILE A 7 -10.16 -18.39 -14.90
CA ILE A 7 -10.35 -17.73 -13.59
C ILE A 7 -9.00 -17.50 -12.91
N ALA A 8 -8.13 -18.51 -12.87
CA ALA A 8 -6.81 -18.39 -12.26
C ALA A 8 -5.94 -17.31 -12.93
N ASN A 9 -5.94 -17.25 -14.26
CA ASN A 9 -5.21 -16.22 -15.00
C ASN A 9 -5.76 -14.81 -14.73
N GLU A 10 -7.08 -14.67 -14.62
CA GLU A 10 -7.70 -13.37 -14.32
C GLU A 10 -7.37 -12.89 -12.90
N LEU A 11 -7.35 -13.82 -11.93
CA LEU A 11 -6.92 -13.53 -10.56
C LEU A 11 -5.45 -13.08 -10.51
N ILE A 12 -4.55 -13.75 -11.23
CA ILE A 12 -3.13 -13.34 -11.30
C ILE A 12 -2.99 -11.97 -11.94
N LYS A 13 -3.67 -11.71 -13.06
CA LYS A 13 -3.61 -10.41 -13.74
C LYS A 13 -4.03 -9.27 -12.82
N ARG A 14 -5.05 -9.50 -12.00
CA ARG A 14 -5.65 -8.45 -11.17
C ARG A 14 -4.90 -8.23 -9.87
N PHE A 15 -4.43 -9.31 -9.23
CA PHE A 15 -3.91 -9.23 -7.86
C PHE A 15 -2.41 -9.54 -7.76
N SER A 16 -1.74 -9.87 -8.87
CA SER A 16 -0.39 -10.42 -8.89
C SER A 16 -0.23 -11.70 -8.06
N GLY A 17 0.47 -12.69 -8.60
CA GLY A 17 0.63 -13.95 -7.91
C GLY A 17 1.26 -15.04 -8.75
N SER A 18 1.11 -16.27 -8.28
CA SER A 18 1.60 -17.46 -8.97
C SER A 18 0.53 -18.54 -9.00
N THR A 19 0.56 -19.36 -10.06
CA THR A 19 -0.31 -20.52 -10.22
C THR A 19 0.51 -21.81 -10.09
N GLY A 20 -0.07 -22.79 -9.42
CA GLY A 20 0.38 -24.17 -9.44
C GLY A 20 -0.70 -25.04 -10.06
N GLU A 21 -0.30 -26.03 -10.85
CA GLU A 21 -1.21 -27.02 -11.43
C GLU A 21 -0.73 -28.42 -11.09
N ALA A 22 -1.64 -29.24 -10.57
CA ALA A 22 -1.38 -30.62 -10.22
C ALA A 22 -2.41 -31.53 -10.89
N HIS A 23 -1.95 -32.66 -11.43
CA HIS A 23 -2.80 -33.63 -12.09
C HIS A 23 -2.77 -34.96 -11.34
N LYS A 24 -3.93 -35.47 -10.96
CA LYS A 24 -4.09 -36.78 -10.33
C LYS A 24 -4.85 -37.70 -11.27
N LEU A 25 -4.26 -38.83 -11.64
CA LEU A 25 -4.95 -39.87 -12.42
C LEU A 25 -6.07 -40.48 -11.55
N MET A 26 -7.30 -40.50 -12.06
CA MET A 26 -8.48 -41.01 -11.37
C MET A 26 -8.96 -42.34 -11.93
N GLY A 27 -8.64 -42.64 -13.18
CA GLY A 27 -9.00 -43.91 -13.78
C GLY A 27 -8.62 -43.99 -15.25
N LEU A 28 -8.84 -45.18 -15.81
CA LEU A 28 -8.74 -45.44 -17.23
C LEU A 28 -10.12 -45.90 -17.68
N ASP A 29 -10.72 -45.18 -18.62
CA ASP A 29 -11.88 -45.64 -19.35
C ASP A 29 -11.46 -46.88 -20.16
N LYS A 30 -12.05 -48.04 -19.84
CA LYS A 30 -11.67 -49.32 -20.43
C LYS A 30 -12.14 -49.48 -21.88
N ASP A 31 -13.22 -48.79 -22.25
CA ASP A 31 -13.81 -48.90 -23.58
C ASP A 31 -13.06 -48.01 -24.59
N THR A 32 -12.61 -46.84 -24.13
CA THR A 32 -11.92 -45.86 -24.99
C THR A 32 -10.41 -45.78 -24.77
N GLY A 33 -9.89 -46.44 -23.73
CA GLY A 33 -8.49 -46.36 -23.30
C GLY A 33 -8.10 -44.99 -22.70
N LYS A 34 -9.05 -44.06 -22.53
CA LYS A 34 -8.77 -42.69 -22.11
C LYS A 34 -8.48 -42.62 -20.61
N ARG A 35 -7.37 -41.97 -20.27
CA ARG A 35 -7.02 -41.66 -18.88
C ARG A 35 -7.84 -40.46 -18.39
N ILE A 36 -8.54 -40.64 -17.28
CA ILE A 36 -9.33 -39.61 -16.62
C ILE A 36 -8.46 -38.99 -15.52
N TYR A 37 -8.26 -37.67 -15.59
CA TYR A 37 -7.47 -36.92 -14.61
C TYR A 37 -8.33 -35.92 -13.85
N ARG A 38 -8.07 -35.77 -12.56
CA ARG A 38 -8.49 -34.61 -11.77
C ARG A 38 -7.36 -33.58 -11.80
N THR A 39 -7.65 -32.39 -12.33
CA THR A 39 -6.73 -31.26 -12.30
C THR A 39 -7.06 -30.34 -11.14
N THR A 40 -6.08 -30.07 -10.29
CA THR A 40 -6.14 -29.08 -9.22
C THR A 40 -5.34 -27.86 -9.62
N LEU A 41 -5.99 -26.69 -9.66
CA LEU A 41 -5.34 -25.40 -9.83
C LEU A 41 -5.26 -24.71 -8.48
N SER A 42 -4.04 -24.31 -8.10
CA SER A 42 -3.77 -23.51 -6.91
C SER A 42 -3.36 -22.11 -7.35
N VAL A 43 -3.93 -21.08 -6.73
CA VAL A 43 -3.55 -19.68 -6.96
C VAL A 43 -3.02 -19.13 -5.65
N ARG A 44 -1.77 -18.68 -5.65
CA ARG A 44 -1.16 -17.94 -4.54
C ARG A 44 -1.07 -16.48 -4.92
N LEU A 45 -1.90 -15.66 -4.28
CA LEU A 45 -1.87 -14.20 -4.43
C LEU A 45 -0.71 -13.62 -3.61
N LYS A 46 -0.09 -12.54 -4.08
CA LYS A 46 0.84 -11.77 -3.23
C LYS A 46 0.02 -11.19 -2.06
N ASN A 47 0.55 -11.28 -0.82
CA ASN A 47 -0.16 -10.77 0.35
C ASN A 47 -0.25 -9.24 0.27
N LEU A 48 -1.47 -8.73 0.17
CA LEU A 48 -1.82 -7.32 -0.05
C LEU A 48 -2.84 -6.86 0.97
N THR A 49 -2.65 -7.22 2.24
CA THR A 49 -3.14 -6.36 3.30
C THR A 49 -2.70 -4.93 2.97
N GLN A 50 -3.63 -3.97 3.03
CA GLN A 50 -3.36 -2.56 2.77
C GLN A 50 -2.07 -2.19 3.50
N ARG A 51 -1.03 -1.87 2.73
CA ARG A 51 0.33 -1.66 3.23
C ARG A 51 0.77 -0.27 2.86
N TYR A 52 1.48 0.36 3.78
CA TYR A 52 2.11 1.64 3.54
C TYR A 52 3.57 1.40 3.13
N ALA A 53 4.10 2.27 2.28
CA ALA A 53 5.51 2.33 1.93
C ALA A 53 6.06 3.69 2.32
N TYR A 54 7.09 3.70 3.15
CA TYR A 54 7.95 4.86 3.29
C TYR A 54 9.05 4.78 2.24
N TYR A 55 9.07 5.75 1.32
CA TYR A 55 10.01 5.77 0.20
C TYR A 55 10.42 7.20 -0.13
N ARG A 56 11.73 7.46 -0.19
CA ARG A 56 12.31 8.78 -0.53
C ARG A 56 11.72 9.94 0.28
N GLY A 57 11.41 9.72 1.55
CA GLY A 57 10.86 10.76 2.42
C GLY A 57 9.36 10.98 2.28
N HIS A 58 8.64 10.09 1.61
CA HIS A 58 7.20 10.17 1.40
C HIS A 58 6.50 8.91 1.89
N LEU A 59 5.26 9.09 2.34
CA LEU A 59 4.41 7.99 2.76
C LEU A 59 3.37 7.67 1.68
N TYR A 60 3.40 6.43 1.20
CA TYR A 60 2.51 5.96 0.14
C TYR A 60 1.61 4.82 0.62
N LEU A 61 0.39 4.77 0.12
CA LEU A 61 -0.42 3.56 0.09
C LEU A 61 -0.01 2.70 -1.10
N ILE A 62 0.26 1.41 -0.86
CA ILE A 62 0.64 0.45 -1.89
C ILE A 62 -0.61 -0.22 -2.44
N ASP A 63 -0.76 -0.18 -3.76
CA ASP A 63 -1.72 -0.95 -4.54
C ASP A 63 -1.00 -1.71 -5.67
N ILE A 64 -1.60 -2.77 -6.18
CA ILE A 64 -1.08 -3.52 -7.32
C ILE A 64 -1.84 -3.17 -8.58
N ALA A 65 -1.08 -2.85 -9.64
CA ALA A 65 -1.59 -2.61 -10.98
C ALA A 65 -0.90 -3.56 -11.96
N GLY A 66 -1.38 -4.80 -12.04
CA GLY A 66 -0.79 -5.85 -12.87
C GLY A 66 0.61 -6.24 -12.38
N ASP A 67 1.63 -6.08 -13.23
CA ASP A 67 3.04 -6.36 -12.91
C ASP A 67 3.74 -5.21 -12.15
N ASN A 68 3.07 -4.07 -12.00
CA ASN A 68 3.60 -2.88 -11.35
C ASN A 68 2.94 -2.67 -9.98
N PHE A 69 3.67 -1.99 -9.10
CA PHE A 69 3.13 -1.42 -7.87
C PHE A 69 2.74 0.03 -8.11
N LYS A 70 1.52 0.37 -7.74
CA LYS A 70 1.00 1.72 -7.72
C LYS A 70 1.13 2.26 -6.29
N LEU A 71 1.85 3.36 -6.14
CA LEU A 71 2.05 4.05 -4.88
C LEU A 71 1.25 5.34 -4.92
N THR A 72 0.27 5.48 -4.03
CA THR A 72 -0.51 6.71 -3.90
C THR A 72 -0.05 7.46 -2.66
N SER A 73 0.48 8.66 -2.83
CA SER A 73 0.97 9.49 -1.72
C SER A 73 -0.16 9.84 -0.79
N LEU A 74 0.05 9.68 0.51
CA LEU A 74 -0.90 10.11 1.53
C LEU A 74 -0.80 11.62 1.83
N GLU A 75 0.24 12.30 1.34
CA GLU A 75 0.43 13.74 1.56
C GLU A 75 -0.39 14.55 0.55
N ASP A 76 -0.34 14.19 -0.73
CA ASP A 76 -0.88 15.00 -1.83
C ASP A 76 -1.73 14.19 -2.83
N GLY A 77 -1.92 12.89 -2.60
CA GLY A 77 -2.62 12.00 -3.52
C GLY A 77 -1.91 11.77 -4.86
N SER A 78 -0.65 12.22 -5.01
CA SER A 78 0.14 11.95 -6.22
C SER A 78 0.37 10.44 -6.39
N GLN A 79 0.47 9.98 -7.64
CA GLN A 79 0.60 8.56 -7.95
C GLN A 79 1.94 8.28 -8.63
N LEU A 80 2.60 7.23 -8.18
CA LEU A 80 3.85 6.74 -8.72
C LEU A 80 3.70 5.26 -9.07
N SER A 81 4.22 4.85 -10.24
CA SER A 81 4.16 3.47 -10.71
C SER A 81 5.57 2.89 -10.78
N ILE A 82 5.84 1.83 -10.01
CA ILE A 82 7.13 1.15 -9.97
C ILE A 82 6.98 -0.26 -10.54
N LYS A 83 7.90 -0.68 -11.39
CA LYS A 83 7.92 -2.06 -11.89
C LYS A 83 8.18 -3.04 -10.76
N GLY A 84 7.50 -4.19 -10.74
CA GLY A 84 7.65 -5.17 -9.66
C GLY A 84 9.11 -5.58 -9.37
N LYS A 85 9.95 -5.72 -10.41
CA LYS A 85 11.39 -6.03 -10.25
C LYS A 85 12.18 -4.92 -9.56
N GLU A 86 11.85 -3.66 -9.84
CA GLU A 86 12.50 -2.49 -9.24
C GLU A 86 12.04 -2.34 -7.79
N PHE A 87 10.75 -2.49 -7.53
CA PHE A 87 10.19 -2.50 -6.18
C PHE A 87 10.86 -3.56 -5.29
N GLU A 88 11.00 -4.80 -5.78
CA GLU A 88 11.66 -5.88 -5.03
C GLU A 88 13.17 -5.60 -4.80
N LYS A 89 13.83 -4.91 -5.74
CA LYS A 89 15.23 -4.51 -5.59
C LYS A 89 15.39 -3.42 -4.54
N ASP A 90 14.52 -2.43 -4.54
CA ASP A 90 14.56 -1.30 -3.60
C ASP A 90 14.14 -1.73 -2.19
N LEU A 91 13.22 -2.69 -2.09
CA LEU A 91 12.88 -3.37 -0.83
C LEU A 91 14.09 -4.11 -0.23
N LYS A 92 14.83 -4.86 -1.05
CA LYS A 92 16.04 -5.59 -0.60
C LYS A 92 17.19 -4.67 -0.20
N LYS A 93 17.23 -3.46 -0.74
CA LYS A 93 18.22 -2.43 -0.42
C LYS A 93 17.79 -1.53 0.73
N GLU A 94 16.65 -1.81 1.36
CA GLU A 94 16.06 -1.00 2.44
C GLU A 94 15.81 0.46 2.04
N VAL A 95 15.66 0.73 0.73
CA VAL A 95 15.29 2.06 0.22
C VAL A 95 13.78 2.27 0.38
N ILE A 96 13.00 1.19 0.25
CA ILE A 96 11.56 1.16 0.54
C ILE A 96 11.36 0.38 1.84
N ARG A 97 10.68 0.99 2.81
CA ARG A 97 10.22 0.31 4.02
C ARG A 97 8.72 0.08 3.95
N ILE A 98 8.30 -1.18 4.05
CA ILE A 98 6.89 -1.55 4.11
C ILE A 98 6.43 -1.52 5.57
N ILE A 99 5.28 -0.91 5.80
CA ILE A 99 4.61 -0.80 7.09
C ILE A 99 3.22 -1.41 6.92
N ASP A 100 2.89 -2.42 7.73
CA ASP A 100 1.52 -2.97 7.73
C ASP A 100 0.55 -1.92 8.28
N LYS A 101 -0.69 -1.90 7.78
CA LYS A 101 -1.68 -0.87 8.16
C LYS A 101 -1.89 -0.74 9.67
N ASP A 102 -1.94 -1.87 10.35
CA ASP A 102 -2.19 -1.92 11.80
C ASP A 102 -0.98 -1.43 12.63
N LEU A 103 0.19 -1.28 12.01
CA LEU A 103 1.42 -0.80 12.63
C LEU A 103 1.70 0.67 12.32
N LEU A 104 0.92 1.31 11.44
CA LEU A 104 1.09 2.74 11.18
C LEU A 104 0.49 3.53 12.35
N GLU A 105 1.36 4.10 13.18
CA GLU A 105 0.94 5.07 14.18
C GLU A 105 0.46 6.35 13.51
N THR A 106 -0.78 6.72 13.83
CA THR A 106 -1.39 7.97 13.36
C THR A 106 -1.85 8.79 14.55
N ILE A 107 -1.74 10.11 14.41
CA ILE A 107 -2.12 11.08 15.43
C ILE A 107 -3.00 12.16 14.81
N ASP A 108 -4.00 12.61 15.55
CA ASP A 108 -4.81 13.76 15.16
C ASP A 108 -4.12 15.04 15.65
N LEU A 109 -4.07 16.03 14.76
CA LEU A 109 -3.36 17.30 14.96
C LEU A 109 -4.30 18.46 14.66
N SER A 110 -4.09 19.59 15.35
CA SER A 110 -4.73 20.86 15.04
C SER A 110 -3.69 21.94 14.79
N VAL A 111 -3.91 22.75 13.76
CA VAL A 111 -3.05 23.87 13.40
C VAL A 111 -3.39 25.05 14.30
N THR A 112 -2.47 25.44 15.17
CA THR A 112 -2.70 26.53 16.14
C THR A 112 -2.21 27.88 15.63
N GLU A 113 -1.17 27.90 14.79
CA GLU A 113 -0.61 29.11 14.23
C GLU A 113 -0.03 28.85 12.83
N VAL A 114 -0.13 29.84 11.95
CA VAL A 114 0.45 29.79 10.61
C VAL A 114 1.34 31.01 10.42
N THR A 115 2.62 30.77 10.11
CA THR A 115 3.56 31.81 9.69
C THR A 115 4.02 31.57 8.24
N PRO A 116 4.68 32.53 7.59
CA PRO A 116 5.17 32.32 6.22
C PRO A 116 6.11 31.12 6.05
N GLU A 117 6.87 30.78 7.09
CA GLU A 117 7.92 29.75 7.06
C GLU A 117 7.50 28.43 7.72
N ARG A 118 6.55 28.44 8.67
CA ARG A 118 6.22 27.25 9.46
C ARG A 118 4.78 27.22 9.94
N TYR A 119 4.33 26.02 10.27
CA TYR A 119 3.07 25.77 10.97
C TYR A 119 3.37 25.40 12.43
N GLN A 120 2.61 25.93 13.37
CA GLN A 120 2.54 25.40 14.73
C GLN A 120 1.36 24.42 14.80
N MET A 121 1.63 23.22 15.29
CA MET A 121 0.64 22.16 15.42
C MET A 121 0.57 21.67 16.86
N MET A 122 -0.61 21.25 17.27
CA MET A 122 -0.87 20.66 18.59
C MET A 122 -1.42 19.25 18.42
N LYS A 123 -0.89 18.30 19.18
CA LYS A 123 -1.46 16.94 19.26
C LYS A 123 -2.85 17.02 19.91
N LEU A 124 -3.85 16.37 19.33
CA LEU A 124 -5.21 16.33 19.87
C LEU A 124 -5.46 15.16 20.82
N ALA A 125 -4.52 14.22 20.89
CA ALA A 125 -4.57 13.08 21.81
C ALA A 125 -3.28 13.02 22.64
N GLY A 126 -3.42 12.66 23.92
CA GLY A 126 -2.29 12.49 24.84
C GLY A 126 -1.92 13.75 25.60
N ASP A 127 -0.70 14.24 25.39
CA ASP A 127 -0.05 15.31 26.15
C ASP A 127 -0.39 16.74 25.68
N TYR A 128 -1.12 16.88 24.58
CA TYR A 128 -1.43 18.15 23.92
C TYR A 128 -0.17 18.98 23.60
N GLU A 129 0.96 18.30 23.38
CA GLU A 129 2.22 18.97 23.07
C GLU A 129 2.11 19.73 21.74
N THR A 130 2.74 20.91 21.72
CA THR A 130 2.86 21.72 20.51
C THR A 130 4.23 21.57 19.88
N PHE A 131 4.29 21.58 18.57
CA PHE A 131 5.52 21.49 17.80
C PHE A 131 5.43 22.35 16.53
N TYR A 132 6.58 22.60 15.92
CA TYR A 132 6.67 23.35 14.67
C TYR A 132 7.05 22.44 13.53
N VAL A 133 6.45 22.67 12.37
CA VAL A 133 6.76 21.97 11.11
C VAL A 133 7.09 23.02 10.05
N SER A 134 8.18 22.82 9.31
CA SER A 134 8.52 23.73 8.20
C SER A 134 7.46 23.63 7.11
N ARG A 135 7.18 24.74 6.44
CA ARG A 135 6.21 24.76 5.33
C ARG A 135 6.64 23.85 4.18
N ASP A 136 7.95 23.70 3.98
CA ASP A 136 8.57 22.84 2.96
C ASP A 136 8.43 21.34 3.26
N GLU A 137 8.19 20.98 4.53
CA GLU A 137 7.93 19.60 4.97
C GLU A 137 6.45 19.22 4.82
N VAL A 138 5.55 20.20 4.76
CA VAL A 138 4.11 19.96 4.53
C VAL A 138 3.83 19.95 3.05
N ARG A 139 3.57 18.75 2.51
CA ARG A 139 3.36 18.56 1.07
C ARG A 139 1.90 18.47 0.64
N LEU A 140 0.97 18.84 1.51
CA LEU A 140 -0.45 18.86 1.18
C LEU A 140 -0.74 19.77 -0.02
N LYS A 141 -1.71 19.40 -0.86
CA LYS A 141 -2.17 20.24 -1.99
C LYS A 141 -2.79 21.57 -1.57
N ARG A 142 -3.34 21.62 -0.36
CA ARG A 142 -3.96 22.81 0.21
C ARG A 142 -3.05 23.44 1.26
N GLU A 143 -3.08 24.77 1.34
CA GLU A 143 -2.48 25.47 2.46
C GLU A 143 -3.31 25.24 3.73
N LEU A 144 -2.61 25.06 4.85
CA LEU A 144 -3.23 24.91 6.16
C LEU A 144 -3.54 26.27 6.77
N LYS A 145 -4.67 26.35 7.46
CA LYS A 145 -5.13 27.53 8.20
C LYS A 145 -5.21 27.21 9.68
N THR A 146 -5.09 28.25 10.51
CA THR A 146 -5.35 28.12 11.96
C THR A 146 -6.75 27.54 12.19
N GLY A 147 -6.84 26.54 13.05
CA GLY A 147 -8.05 25.78 13.35
C GLY A 147 -8.29 24.56 12.45
N ASP A 148 -7.48 24.35 11.40
CA ASP A 148 -7.57 23.13 10.59
C ASP A 148 -7.16 21.92 11.42
N ASN A 149 -7.95 20.85 11.31
CA ASN A 149 -7.58 19.54 11.83
C ASN A 149 -7.00 18.68 10.71
N VAL A 150 -5.89 18.01 11.00
CA VAL A 150 -5.17 17.13 10.07
C VAL A 150 -4.72 15.87 10.78
N LYS A 151 -4.32 14.86 10.00
CA LYS A 151 -3.68 13.66 10.54
C LYS A 151 -2.17 13.70 10.30
N GLY A 152 -1.42 13.18 11.26
CA GLY A 152 -0.01 12.90 11.15
C GLY A 152 0.24 11.40 11.20
N ALA A 153 1.20 10.91 10.42
CA ALA A 153 1.75 9.57 10.57
C ALA A 153 3.14 9.65 11.23
N ILE A 154 3.39 8.82 12.25
CA ILE A 154 4.68 8.77 12.94
C ILE A 154 5.56 7.72 12.28
N ILE A 155 6.69 8.16 11.70
CA ILE A 155 7.69 7.29 11.08
C ILE A 155 9.08 7.75 11.52
N ASP A 156 9.85 6.85 12.13
CA ASP A 156 11.23 7.12 12.57
C ASP A 156 11.36 8.41 13.40
N ASN A 157 10.43 8.57 14.35
CA ASN A 157 10.35 9.71 15.25
C ASN A 157 10.10 11.06 14.56
N ARG A 158 9.56 11.03 13.34
CA ARG A 158 9.09 12.20 12.57
C ARG A 158 7.60 12.11 12.30
N ILE A 159 6.94 13.26 12.27
CA ILE A 159 5.51 13.36 11.98
C ILE A 159 5.35 13.83 10.54
N ILE A 160 4.75 12.98 9.71
CA ILE A 160 4.42 13.30 8.31
C ILE A 160 2.95 13.69 8.25
N ILE A 161 2.66 14.89 7.75
CA ILE A 161 1.28 15.39 7.64
C ILE A 161 0.63 14.75 6.43
N ILE A 162 -0.51 14.08 6.64
CA ILE A 162 -1.24 13.36 5.61
C ILE A 162 -2.62 13.97 5.38
N GLU A 163 -3.08 13.92 4.14
CA GLU A 163 -4.40 14.37 3.75
C GLU A 163 -5.47 13.45 4.36
N GLN A 164 -6.45 14.06 5.01
CA GLN A 164 -7.52 13.34 5.67
C GLN A 164 -8.58 12.94 4.61
N GLU A 165 -8.26 11.95 3.79
CA GLU A 165 -9.28 11.20 3.04
C GLU A 165 -9.48 9.81 3.63
N SER A 166 -10.75 9.47 3.80
CA SER A 166 -11.29 8.27 4.42
C SER A 166 -10.49 7.03 4.10
N ILE A 167 -9.85 6.47 5.12
CA ILE A 167 -9.38 5.09 5.13
C ILE A 167 -10.64 4.23 5.08
N ILE A 168 -11.12 3.90 3.88
CA ILE A 168 -12.17 2.91 3.63
C ILE A 168 -11.53 1.52 3.55
#